data_AF-A0A7D5IPY8-F1
#
_entry.id   AF-A0A7D5IPY8-F1
#
_cell.length_a   1.000
_cell.length_b   1.000
_cell.length_c   1.000
_cell.angle_alpha   90.00
_cell.angle_beta   90.00
_cell.angle_gamma   90.00
#
_symmetry.space_group_name_H-M   'P 1'
#
loop_
_entity.id
_entity.type
_entity.pdbx_description
1 polymer ?
#
loop_
_entity_poly.entity_id
_entity_poly.type
_entity_poly.pdbx_seq_one_letter_code
_entity_poly.pdbx_strand_id
1 'polypeptide(L)'
;MSNAFNDDLARPAAAEDVGVQPLRDGDATSEADPSLDPAQQEWDRTEAIDDALDAGVDPAELDTATATSDDPAHLPSNDDEIPVEDLPATGVQPETQGDDPIIAELGEDGEGDITDEGL
;
A
#
# COMPACT_ATOMS: atom_id res chain seq x y z
N MET A 1 65.83 -19.58 -20.99
CA MET A 1 65.38 -18.63 -19.95
C MET A 1 65.38 -17.23 -20.55
N SER A 2 64.49 -16.36 -20.06
CA SER A 2 63.97 -15.11 -20.65
C SER A 2 62.83 -15.35 -21.65
N ASN A 3 61.62 -15.56 -21.11
CA ASN A 3 60.38 -15.50 -21.88
C ASN A 3 60.09 -14.02 -22.20
N ALA A 4 60.40 -13.60 -23.41
CA ALA A 4 60.08 -12.28 -23.97
C ALA A 4 58.57 -12.11 -24.32
N PHE A 5 57.69 -12.88 -23.69
CA PHE A 5 56.25 -12.91 -24.00
C PHE A 5 55.42 -11.89 -23.21
N ASN A 6 56.05 -11.02 -22.42
CA ASN A 6 55.34 -10.19 -21.44
C ASN A 6 55.34 -8.68 -21.73
N ASP A 7 55.79 -8.22 -22.90
CA ASP A 7 55.93 -6.77 -23.17
C ASP A 7 55.09 -6.23 -24.34
N ASP A 8 54.29 -7.06 -25.04
CA ASP A 8 53.54 -6.62 -26.23
C ASP A 8 52.06 -7.05 -26.26
N LEU A 9 51.51 -7.50 -25.12
CA LEU A 9 50.08 -7.33 -24.90
C LEU A 9 49.90 -5.98 -24.24
N ALA A 10 49.81 -4.94 -25.08
CA ALA A 10 49.09 -3.73 -24.72
C ALA A 10 47.69 -4.15 -24.27
N ARG A 11 47.55 -4.44 -22.97
CA ARG A 11 46.25 -4.55 -22.31
C ARG A 11 45.53 -3.27 -22.72
N PRO A 12 44.38 -3.34 -23.41
CA PRO A 12 43.64 -2.13 -23.68
C PRO A 12 43.49 -1.43 -22.33
N ALA A 13 43.87 -0.15 -22.26
CA ALA A 13 43.52 0.67 -21.10
C ALA A 13 42.07 0.33 -20.78
N ALA A 14 41.77 0.03 -19.51
CA ALA A 14 40.41 -0.29 -19.09
C ALA A 14 39.51 0.67 -19.84
N ALA A 15 38.66 0.14 -20.74
CA ALA A 15 37.60 0.97 -21.29
C ALA A 15 37.03 1.66 -20.07
N GLU A 16 37.05 3.00 -20.05
CA GLU A 16 36.35 3.69 -18.97
C GLU A 16 35.00 3.01 -18.92
N ASP A 17 34.71 2.37 -17.79
CA ASP A 17 33.40 1.84 -17.56
C ASP A 17 32.55 3.10 -17.61
N VAL A 18 32.03 3.43 -18.80
CA VAL A 18 30.92 4.33 -18.98
C VAL A 18 29.75 3.54 -18.42
N GLY A 19 29.86 3.24 -17.12
CA GLY A 19 28.97 2.41 -16.37
C GLY A 19 27.63 3.05 -16.58
N VAL A 20 26.62 2.20 -16.82
CA VAL A 20 25.23 2.62 -16.99
C VAL A 20 24.95 3.64 -15.89
N GLN A 21 24.92 4.91 -16.27
CA GLN A 21 24.65 5.97 -15.32
C GLN A 21 23.16 5.88 -14.99
N PRO A 22 22.76 6.10 -13.72
CA PRO A 22 21.35 6.22 -13.40
C PRO A 22 20.73 7.29 -14.30
N LEU A 23 19.55 7.00 -14.84
CA LEU A 23 18.78 8.00 -15.58
C LEU A 23 18.53 9.19 -14.65
N ARG A 24 18.85 10.38 -15.13
CA ARG A 24 18.59 11.65 -14.45
C ARG A 24 17.22 12.16 -14.89
N ASP A 25 16.65 13.06 -14.10
CA ASP A 25 15.31 13.59 -14.33
C ASP A 25 15.12 14.19 -15.73
N GLY A 26 16.17 14.77 -16.33
CA GLY A 26 16.15 15.33 -17.69
C GLY A 26 16.41 14.36 -18.84
N ASP A 27 16.64 13.07 -18.56
CA ASP A 27 16.87 12.05 -19.59
C ASP A 27 15.54 11.50 -20.16
N ALA A 28 14.42 11.77 -19.49
CA ALA A 28 13.08 11.50 -20.00
C ALA A 28 12.64 12.61 -20.97
N THR A 29 12.03 12.24 -22.10
CA THR A 29 11.41 13.19 -23.03
C THR A 29 9.91 13.36 -22.82
N SER A 30 9.36 12.64 -21.84
CA SER A 30 7.96 12.65 -21.45
C SER A 30 7.83 13.16 -20.01
N GLU A 31 7.02 14.19 -19.83
CA GLU A 31 6.60 14.70 -18.53
C GLU A 31 5.12 14.31 -18.34
N ALA A 32 4.80 13.69 -17.22
CA ALA A 32 3.40 13.44 -16.85
C ALA A 32 2.84 14.70 -16.17
N ASP A 33 1.60 15.07 -16.48
CA ASP A 33 0.91 16.11 -15.73
C ASP A 33 0.49 15.53 -14.36
N PRO A 34 1.05 16.00 -13.24
CA PRO A 34 0.75 15.46 -11.91
C PRO A 34 -0.71 15.65 -11.54
N SER A 35 -1.39 16.67 -12.08
CA SER A 35 -2.82 16.89 -11.82
C SER A 35 -3.71 15.83 -12.46
N LEU A 36 -3.19 15.05 -13.42
CA LEU A 36 -3.90 13.96 -14.08
C LEU A 36 -3.58 12.58 -13.49
N ASP A 37 -2.66 12.48 -12.53
CA ASP A 37 -2.34 11.23 -11.86
C ASP A 37 -3.29 10.99 -10.67
N PRO A 38 -4.13 9.95 -10.69
CA PRO A 38 -5.04 9.64 -9.58
C PRO A 38 -4.32 9.39 -8.26
N ALA A 39 -3.10 8.82 -8.29
CA ALA A 39 -2.33 8.61 -7.08
C ALA A 39 -1.84 9.93 -6.50
N GLN A 40 -1.36 10.85 -7.35
CA GLN A 40 -0.92 12.17 -6.92
C GLN A 40 -2.08 12.99 -6.33
N GLN A 41 -3.28 12.92 -6.93
CA GLN A 41 -4.47 13.62 -6.40
C GLN A 41 -4.86 13.14 -4.99
N GLU A 42 -4.73 11.83 -4.72
CA GLU A 42 -5.04 11.26 -3.41
C GLU A 42 -4.00 11.66 -2.35
N TRP A 43 -2.73 11.68 -2.74
CA TRP A 43 -1.64 12.18 -1.88
C TRP A 43 -1.79 13.66 -1.56
N ASP A 44 -2.03 14.51 -2.57
CA ASP A 44 -2.23 15.95 -2.38
C ASP A 44 -3.43 16.21 -1.44
N ARG A 45 -4.50 15.40 -1.53
CA ARG A 45 -5.65 15.48 -0.60
C ARG A 45 -5.25 15.12 0.83
N THR A 46 -4.46 14.06 1.01
CA THR A 46 -4.03 13.60 2.33
C THR A 46 -3.09 14.61 2.99
N GLU A 47 -2.12 15.13 2.23
CA GLU A 47 -1.20 16.17 2.71
C GLU A 47 -1.96 17.44 3.11
N ALA A 48 -2.97 17.85 2.32
CA ALA A 48 -3.82 18.99 2.66
C ALA A 48 -4.64 18.77 3.95
N ILE A 49 -5.08 17.53 4.23
CA ILE A 49 -5.77 17.17 5.47
C ILE A 49 -4.80 17.24 6.65
N ASP A 50 -3.60 16.66 6.51
CA ASP A 50 -2.57 16.67 7.54
C ASP A 50 -2.14 18.12 7.90
N ASP A 51 -1.91 18.96 6.90
CA ASP A 51 -1.59 20.38 7.09
C ASP A 51 -2.73 21.12 7.83
N ALA A 52 -3.97 20.78 7.54
CA ALA A 52 -5.13 21.40 8.20
C ALA A 52 -5.28 20.95 9.65
N LEU A 53 -5.00 19.67 9.95
CA LEU A 53 -4.93 19.16 11.32
C LEU A 53 -3.82 19.87 12.12
N ASP A 54 -2.64 20.06 11.52
CA ASP A 54 -1.52 20.79 12.13
C ASP A 54 -1.86 22.28 12.35
N ALA A 55 -2.68 22.87 11.49
CA ALA A 55 -3.22 24.22 11.67
C ALA A 55 -4.33 24.30 12.74
N GLY A 56 -4.74 23.17 13.33
CA GLY A 56 -5.76 23.09 14.37
C GLY A 56 -7.20 23.15 13.83
N VAL A 57 -7.42 22.82 12.56
CA VAL A 57 -8.76 22.63 12.01
C VAL A 57 -9.38 21.38 12.64
N ASP A 58 -10.67 21.45 12.98
CA ASP A 58 -11.39 20.33 13.59
C ASP A 58 -11.50 19.17 12.58
N PRO A 59 -11.05 17.94 12.92
CA PRO A 59 -11.17 16.78 12.04
C PRO A 59 -12.61 16.50 11.57
N ALA A 60 -13.62 16.87 12.36
CA ALA A 60 -15.02 16.74 11.95
C ALA A 60 -15.38 17.59 10.71
N GLU A 61 -14.56 18.59 10.38
CA GLU A 61 -14.71 19.44 9.19
C GLU A 61 -13.79 19.06 8.03
N LEU A 62 -12.86 18.10 8.23
CA LEU A 62 -11.82 17.76 7.25
C LEU A 62 -12.15 16.56 6.35
N ASP A 63 -13.02 15.67 6.79
CA ASP A 63 -13.47 14.55 5.97
C ASP A 63 -14.94 14.20 6.21
N THR A 64 -15.83 14.91 5.51
CA THR A 64 -17.28 14.61 5.51
C THR A 64 -17.65 13.50 4.53
N ALA A 65 -16.70 13.01 3.74
CA ALA A 65 -16.91 11.94 2.79
C ALA A 65 -16.48 10.62 3.40
N THR A 66 -17.29 10.10 4.33
CA THR A 66 -17.26 8.66 4.63
C THR A 66 -17.30 7.92 3.29
N ALA A 67 -16.24 7.17 3.00
CA ALA A 67 -15.89 6.65 1.67
C ALA A 67 -16.90 5.67 1.04
N THR A 68 -18.11 5.57 1.60
CA THR A 68 -19.26 4.87 1.03
C THR A 68 -20.07 5.75 0.08
N SER A 69 -19.82 7.07 0.02
CA SER A 69 -20.74 8.07 -0.59
C SER A 69 -22.17 8.03 -0.01
N ASP A 70 -22.35 7.35 1.11
CA ASP A 70 -23.65 7.22 1.77
C ASP A 70 -23.86 8.41 2.71
N ASP A 71 -25.08 8.93 2.76
CA ASP A 71 -25.43 10.04 3.65
C ASP A 71 -25.24 9.57 5.10
N PRO A 72 -24.46 10.26 5.96
CA PRO A 72 -24.34 9.89 7.37
C PRO A 72 -25.68 9.85 8.13
N ALA A 73 -26.72 10.52 7.61
CA ALA A 73 -28.09 10.47 8.12
C ALA A 73 -28.96 9.39 7.45
N HIS A 74 -28.41 8.59 6.53
CA HIS A 74 -29.11 7.50 5.89
C HIS A 74 -29.54 6.46 6.94
N LEU A 75 -30.84 6.20 6.99
CA LEU A 75 -31.41 5.11 7.78
C LEU A 75 -31.61 3.92 6.85
N PRO A 76 -31.19 2.71 7.25
CA PRO A 76 -31.42 1.51 6.45
C PRO A 76 -32.91 1.32 6.21
N SER A 77 -33.25 1.06 4.97
CA SER A 77 -34.58 0.70 4.50
C SER A 77 -34.78 -0.82 4.57
N ASN A 78 -36.03 -1.26 4.55
CA ASN A 78 -36.34 -2.69 4.45
C ASN A 78 -35.87 -3.31 3.13
N ASP A 79 -35.61 -2.48 2.10
CA ASP A 79 -35.12 -2.94 0.81
C ASP A 79 -33.59 -3.19 0.82
N ASP A 80 -32.89 -2.77 1.89
CA ASP A 80 -31.48 -3.09 2.12
C ASP A 80 -31.30 -4.48 2.76
N GLU A 81 -32.39 -5.11 3.22
CA GLU A 81 -32.37 -6.48 3.72
C GLU A 81 -32.29 -7.47 2.55
N ILE A 82 -31.38 -8.44 2.66
CA ILE A 82 -31.28 -9.54 1.69
C ILE A 82 -32.51 -10.46 1.85
N PRO A 83 -33.19 -10.84 0.76
CA PRO A 83 -34.30 -11.80 0.82
C PRO A 83 -33.90 -13.09 1.54
N VAL A 84 -34.82 -13.67 2.32
CA VAL A 84 -34.56 -14.89 3.10
C VAL A 84 -34.13 -16.05 2.20
N GLU A 85 -34.62 -16.10 0.96
CA GLU A 85 -34.27 -17.10 -0.03
C GLU A 85 -32.82 -17.04 -0.49
N ASP A 86 -32.19 -15.86 -0.39
CA ASP A 86 -30.80 -15.61 -0.76
C ASP A 86 -29.84 -15.82 0.43
N LEU A 87 -30.36 -15.94 1.66
CA LEU A 87 -29.54 -16.27 2.82
C LEU A 87 -29.08 -17.74 2.77
N PRO A 88 -27.81 -18.03 3.07
CA PRO A 88 -27.35 -19.40 3.16
C PRO A 88 -28.12 -20.15 4.25
N ALA A 89 -28.52 -21.39 3.94
CA ALA A 89 -29.17 -22.26 4.91
C ALA A 89 -28.33 -22.34 6.19
N THR A 90 -28.99 -22.31 7.35
CA THR A 90 -28.33 -22.22 8.66
C THR A 90 -27.29 -23.32 8.90
N GLY A 91 -27.40 -24.48 8.25
CA GLY A 91 -26.41 -25.57 8.31
C GLY A 91 -25.19 -25.42 7.39
N VAL A 92 -25.11 -24.36 6.58
CA VAL A 92 -23.96 -24.04 5.69
C VAL A 92 -23.18 -22.84 6.23
N GLN A 93 -23.77 -22.08 7.16
CA GLN A 93 -23.07 -21.00 7.84
C GLN A 93 -22.01 -21.58 8.78
N PRO A 94 -20.87 -20.91 8.97
CA PRO A 94 -19.90 -21.33 9.97
C PRO A 94 -20.59 -21.40 11.33
N GLU A 95 -20.49 -22.55 11.99
CA GLU A 95 -21.05 -22.74 13.33
C GLU A 95 -20.45 -21.81 14.39
N THR A 96 -19.34 -21.14 14.07
CA THR A 96 -18.63 -20.21 14.95
C THR A 96 -19.21 -18.78 14.93
N GLN A 97 -20.24 -18.49 14.12
CA GLN A 97 -20.89 -17.18 14.17
C GLN A 97 -21.69 -17.04 15.47
N GLY A 98 -21.12 -16.34 16.46
CA GLY A 98 -21.71 -16.16 17.79
C GLY A 98 -20.98 -16.91 18.90
N ASP A 99 -19.99 -17.73 18.55
CA ASP A 99 -18.99 -18.17 19.52
C ASP A 99 -18.03 -17.01 19.80
N ASP A 100 -17.60 -16.87 21.05
CA ASP A 100 -16.58 -15.90 21.42
C ASP A 100 -15.31 -16.22 20.61
N PRO A 101 -14.77 -15.25 19.83
CA PRO A 101 -13.52 -15.48 19.13
C PRO A 101 -12.45 -15.81 20.17
N ILE A 102 -11.57 -16.75 19.85
CA ILE A 102 -10.41 -17.00 20.71
C ILE A 102 -9.61 -15.70 20.74
N ILE A 103 -9.46 -15.12 21.93
CA ILE A 103 -8.57 -13.99 22.13
C ILE A 103 -7.16 -14.53 21.89
N ALA A 104 -6.58 -14.18 20.74
CA ALA A 104 -5.17 -14.44 20.51
C ALA A 104 -4.37 -13.59 21.49
N GLU A 105 -3.54 -14.22 22.31
CA GLU A 105 -2.60 -13.50 23.15
C GLU A 105 -1.59 -12.80 22.24
N LEU A 106 -1.46 -11.49 22.43
CA LEU A 106 -0.43 -10.70 21.79
C LEU A 106 0.84 -10.89 22.61
N GLY A 107 1.92 -11.35 21.98
CA GLY A 107 3.24 -11.45 22.60
C GLY A 107 3.74 -10.10 23.09
N GLU A 108 4.83 -10.10 23.84
CA GLU A 108 5.43 -8.89 24.45
C GLU A 108 5.74 -7.79 23.42
N ASP A 109 6.05 -8.19 22.18
CA ASP A 109 6.38 -7.29 21.07
C ASP A 109 5.15 -6.78 20.30
N GLY A 110 3.93 -7.17 20.71
CA GLY A 110 2.72 -6.79 19.98
C GLY A 110 2.44 -7.66 18.76
N GLU A 111 3.14 -8.78 18.60
CA GLU A 111 2.91 -9.78 17.55
C GLU A 111 1.94 -10.85 18.08
N GLY A 112 1.02 -11.33 17.25
CA GLY A 112 0.19 -12.49 17.63
C GLY A 112 1.04 -13.72 17.92
N ASP A 113 0.42 -14.80 18.40
CA ASP A 113 1.06 -16.12 18.44
C ASP A 113 1.26 -16.66 17.00
N ILE A 114 2.18 -16.02 16.28
CA ILE A 114 2.74 -16.43 14.99
C ILE A 114 4.11 -17.06 15.20
N THR A 115 4.39 -17.53 16.42
CA THR A 115 5.51 -18.43 16.58
C THR A 115 5.18 -19.65 15.74
N ASP A 116 5.87 -19.77 14.61
CA ASP A 116 5.75 -20.87 13.67
C ASP A 116 6.36 -22.09 14.37
N GLU A 117 5.74 -22.54 15.47
CA GLU A 117 6.01 -23.81 16.14
C GLU A 117 5.40 -24.94 15.30
N GLY A 118 5.79 -24.98 14.04
CA GLY A 118 5.93 -26.22 13.27
C GLY A 118 4.65 -26.93 12.87
N LEU A 119 4.42 -26.92 11.56
CA LEU A 119 4.42 -28.21 10.83
C LEU A 119 5.63 -29.08 11.20
#